data_AF-A0A199VMC3-F1
#
_entry.id   AF-A0A199VMC3-F1
#
_cell.length_a   1.000
_cell.length_b   1.000
_cell.length_c   1.000
_cell.angle_alpha   90.00
_cell.angle_beta   90.00
_cell.angle_gamma   90.00
#
_symmetry.space_group_name_H-M   'P 1'
#
loop_
_entity.id
_entity.type
_entity.pdbx_description
1 polymer ?
#
loop_
_entity_poly.entity_id
_entity_poly.type
_entity_poly.pdbx_seq_one_letter_code
_entity_poly.pdbx_strand_id
1 'polypeptide(L)'
;MGYSWSVGDRETGHWWVLYEDDLKPVGYWPESLFTSLKNAASSLKWGGHVFSPLGEESPPMGSEHFPLEGFEKAAFVRNILHVDKGRHLVLPLFIKLDTRYSNYACYRIDRLMYNGEGSNYLLLWWTWRV
;
A
#
# COMPACT_ATOMS: atom_id res chain seq x y z
N MET A 1 3.39 -14.10 -1.93
CA MET A 1 3.57 -13.82 -3.37
C MET A 1 3.31 -12.35 -3.62
N GLY A 2 4.15 -11.72 -4.44
CA GLY A 2 3.92 -10.37 -4.96
C GLY A 2 4.52 -9.21 -4.18
N TYR A 3 5.41 -8.48 -4.82
CA TYR A 3 5.92 -7.17 -4.42
C TYR A 3 5.32 -6.15 -5.38
N SER A 4 4.92 -4.94 -4.98
CA SER A 4 4.41 -3.90 -5.89
C SER A 4 5.03 -2.55 -5.53
N TRP A 5 5.54 -1.79 -6.50
CA TRP A 5 6.11 -0.45 -6.30
C TRP A 5 5.66 0.50 -7.40
N SER A 6 5.73 1.81 -7.14
CA SER A 6 5.57 2.82 -8.18
C SER A 6 6.78 3.75 -8.33
N VAL A 7 7.14 4.06 -9.59
CA VAL A 7 8.34 4.86 -9.94
C VAL A 7 7.98 5.91 -10.98
N GLY A 8 8.26 7.18 -10.68
CA GLY A 8 8.30 8.22 -11.70
C GLY A 8 9.54 8.04 -12.58
N ASP A 9 9.35 7.61 -13.82
CA ASP A 9 10.39 7.60 -14.85
C ASP A 9 10.66 9.03 -15.31
N ARG A 10 11.92 9.44 -15.34
CA ARG A 10 12.30 10.81 -15.73
C ARG A 10 12.46 10.97 -17.25
N GLU A 11 12.62 9.88 -18.00
CA GLU A 11 12.67 9.95 -19.47
C GLU A 11 11.30 10.25 -20.05
N THR A 12 10.26 9.60 -19.53
CA THR A 12 8.87 9.77 -19.99
C THR A 12 7.97 10.58 -19.03
N GLY A 13 8.42 10.83 -17.80
CA GLY A 13 7.61 11.41 -16.72
C GLY A 13 6.52 10.46 -16.17
N HIS A 14 6.46 9.22 -16.66
CA HIS A 14 5.39 8.28 -16.34
C HIS A 14 5.58 7.65 -14.97
N TRP A 15 4.49 7.46 -14.24
CA TRP A 15 4.49 6.72 -12.98
C TRP A 15 4.21 5.26 -13.25
N TRP A 16 5.25 4.45 -13.22
CA TRP A 16 5.15 3.01 -13.39
C TRP A 16 4.66 2.32 -12.14
N VAL A 17 3.99 1.18 -12.29
CA VAL A 17 3.84 0.16 -11.26
C VAL A 17 4.54 -1.09 -11.75
N LEU A 18 5.51 -1.58 -11.00
CA LEU A 18 6.11 -2.88 -11.30
C LEU A 18 5.87 -3.84 -10.12
N TYR A 19 5.87 -5.13 -10.42
CA TYR A 19 5.52 -6.22 -9.52
C TYR A 19 6.50 -7.40 -9.65
N GLU A 20 6.69 -8.16 -8.57
CA GLU A 20 7.61 -9.32 -8.43
C GLU A 20 9.13 -9.04 -8.46
N ASP A 21 9.92 -9.99 -7.95
CA ASP A 21 11.38 -9.82 -7.78
C ASP A 21 12.14 -9.41 -9.06
N ASP A 22 11.57 -9.65 -10.25
CA ASP A 22 12.12 -9.29 -11.56
C ASP A 22 11.77 -7.87 -12.04
N LEU A 23 11.10 -7.07 -11.21
CA LEU A 23 10.65 -5.72 -11.55
C LEU A 23 9.68 -5.65 -12.74
N LYS A 24 8.82 -6.66 -12.92
CA LYS A 24 7.92 -6.74 -14.08
C LYS A 24 6.89 -5.60 -14.09
N PRO A 25 6.85 -4.77 -15.15
CA PRO A 25 5.84 -3.71 -15.27
C PRO A 25 4.43 -4.32 -15.31
N VAL A 26 3.55 -3.85 -14.44
CA VAL A 26 2.11 -4.20 -14.43
C VAL A 26 1.28 -3.09 -15.08
N GLY A 27 1.77 -1.86 -15.03
CA GLY A 27 1.12 -0.72 -15.67
C GLY A 27 1.85 0.59 -15.43
N TYR A 28 1.29 1.68 -15.92
CA TYR A 28 1.79 3.02 -15.67
C TYR A 28 0.68 4.06 -15.77
N TRP A 29 0.93 5.23 -15.18
CA TRP A 29 0.15 6.45 -15.38
C TRP A 29 1.00 7.46 -16.16
N PRO A 30 0.50 7.98 -17.30
CA PRO A 30 1.19 9.03 -18.05
C PRO A 30 1.47 10.28 -17.23
N GLU A 31 2.60 10.94 -17.49
CA GLU A 31 2.97 12.21 -16.84
C GLU A 31 1.87 13.28 -16.99
N SER A 32 1.19 13.30 -18.15
CA SER A 32 0.15 14.27 -18.47
C SER A 32 -1.05 14.23 -17.52
N LEU A 33 -1.24 13.14 -16.77
CA LEU A 33 -2.26 13.05 -15.73
C LEU A 33 -1.91 13.86 -14.48
N PHE A 34 -0.65 14.23 -14.31
CA PHE A 34 -0.16 14.85 -13.10
C PHE A 34 0.36 16.26 -13.36
N THR A 35 -0.11 17.21 -12.55
CA THR A 35 0.43 18.57 -12.52
C THR A 35 1.48 18.73 -11.41
N SER A 36 1.17 18.23 -10.21
CA SER A 36 2.03 18.33 -9.02
C SER A 36 2.96 17.13 -8.81
N LEU A 37 2.65 15.96 -9.39
CA LEU A 37 3.44 14.73 -9.23
C LEU A 37 4.40 14.48 -10.40
N LYS A 38 4.63 15.45 -11.29
CA LYS A 38 5.52 15.24 -12.46
C LYS A 38 6.96 14.85 -12.07
N ASN A 39 7.46 15.46 -11.01
CA ASN A 39 8.86 15.33 -10.61
C ASN A 39 9.05 14.39 -9.41
N ALA A 40 8.22 14.54 -8.39
CA ALA A 40 8.30 13.77 -7.15
C ALA A 40 7.00 13.88 -6.36
N ALA A 41 6.74 12.89 -5.50
CA ALA A 41 5.69 12.97 -4.50
C ALA A 41 6.25 13.48 -3.17
N SER A 42 5.49 14.32 -2.47
CA SER A 42 5.81 14.74 -1.09
C SER A 42 5.36 13.73 -0.04
N SER A 43 4.39 12.89 -0.39
CA SER A 43 3.88 11.81 0.45
C SER A 43 3.42 10.65 -0.43
N LEU A 44 3.60 9.44 0.07
CA LEU A 44 3.11 8.22 -0.55
C LEU A 44 2.07 7.61 0.38
N LYS A 45 0.96 7.16 -0.21
CA LYS A 45 -0.14 6.50 0.51
C LYS A 45 -0.49 5.24 -0.24
N TRP A 46 -0.74 4.19 0.51
CA TRP A 46 -1.14 2.88 0.00
C TRP A 46 -2.08 2.24 1.02
N GLY A 47 -2.96 1.36 0.55
CA GLY A 47 -3.99 0.74 1.37
C GLY A 47 -5.19 0.32 0.53
N GLY A 48 -6.34 0.24 1.18
CA GLY A 48 -7.63 -0.03 0.53
C GLY A 48 -8.66 1.04 0.87
N HIS A 49 -9.69 1.14 0.04
CA HIS A 49 -10.85 1.99 0.29
C HIS A 49 -12.11 1.24 -0.17
N VAL A 50 -13.14 1.27 0.67
CA VAL A 50 -14.50 0.88 0.29
C VAL A 50 -15.45 2.01 0.55
N PHE A 51 -16.53 1.98 -0.20
CA PHE A 51 -17.62 2.91 -0.08
C PHE A 51 -18.93 2.11 -0.01
N SER A 52 -19.81 2.49 0.91
CA SER A 52 -21.22 2.14 0.87
C SER A 52 -22.09 3.38 1.03
N PRO A 53 -23.28 3.42 0.40
CA PRO A 53 -24.31 4.40 0.69
C PRO A 53 -24.72 4.41 2.18
N LEU A 54 -25.30 5.52 2.62
CA LEU A 54 -25.83 5.63 3.99
C LEU A 54 -26.97 4.63 4.19
N GLY A 55 -26.88 3.83 5.26
CA GLY A 55 -27.87 2.81 5.60
C GLY A 55 -27.66 1.47 4.90
N GLU A 56 -26.64 1.34 4.06
CA GLU A 56 -26.23 0.07 3.46
C GLU A 56 -24.98 -0.49 4.15
N GLU A 57 -24.94 -1.81 4.23
CA GLU A 57 -23.78 -2.53 4.75
C GLU A 57 -22.56 -2.27 3.86
N SER A 58 -21.44 -1.92 4.49
CA SER A 58 -20.19 -1.72 3.77
C SER A 58 -19.69 -3.04 3.17
N PRO A 59 -19.22 -3.04 1.90
CA PRO A 59 -18.74 -4.25 1.26
C PRO A 59 -17.44 -4.74 1.92
N PRO A 60 -17.09 -6.02 1.69
CA PRO A 60 -15.89 -6.59 2.25
C PRO A 60 -14.59 -6.02 1.66
N MET A 61 -13.51 -5.97 2.48
CA MET A 61 -12.15 -5.55 2.12
C MET A 61 -11.06 -6.55 2.51
N GLY A 62 -10.19 -6.95 1.58
CA GLY A 62 -9.10 -7.89 1.93
C GLY A 62 -9.63 -9.30 2.16
N SER A 63 -9.34 -9.92 3.31
CA SER A 63 -9.62 -11.35 3.58
C SER A 63 -10.66 -11.62 4.68
N GLU A 64 -11.34 -10.57 5.19
CA GLU A 64 -12.35 -10.65 6.25
C GLU A 64 -11.84 -11.06 7.66
N HIS A 65 -10.55 -11.37 7.83
CA HIS A 65 -9.94 -11.80 9.10
C HIS A 65 -9.18 -10.69 9.81
N PHE A 66 -9.33 -10.59 11.14
CA PHE A 66 -8.62 -9.66 12.03
C PHE A 66 -7.09 -9.70 11.85
N PRO A 67 -6.34 -8.57 11.94
CA PRO A 67 -4.89 -8.62 11.83
C PRO A 67 -4.28 -9.48 12.94
N LEU A 68 -4.95 -9.52 14.10
CA LEU A 68 -4.60 -10.36 15.24
C LEU A 68 -4.64 -11.86 14.91
N GLU A 69 -5.41 -12.26 13.91
CA GLU A 69 -5.43 -13.66 13.44
C GLU A 69 -4.15 -14.04 12.67
N GLY A 70 -3.33 -13.05 12.30
CA GLY A 70 -1.98 -13.25 11.81
C GLY A 70 -1.90 -13.65 10.34
N PHE A 71 -0.70 -14.10 9.96
CA PHE A 71 -0.39 -14.55 8.62
C PHE A 71 -1.30 -15.71 8.18
N GLU A 72 -1.48 -15.85 6.86
CA GLU A 72 -2.39 -16.82 6.20
C GLU A 72 -3.90 -16.56 6.39
N LYS A 73 -4.28 -15.73 7.37
CA LYS A 73 -5.66 -15.29 7.58
C LYS A 73 -5.84 -13.83 7.21
N ALA A 74 -5.10 -12.94 7.84
CA ALA A 74 -5.20 -11.50 7.58
C ALA A 74 -4.63 -11.14 6.21
N ALA A 75 -5.27 -10.19 5.53
CA ALA A 75 -4.72 -9.59 4.33
C ALA A 75 -3.51 -8.72 4.68
N PHE A 76 -2.55 -8.64 3.76
CA PHE A 76 -1.39 -7.80 3.94
C PHE A 76 -0.86 -7.32 2.59
N VAL A 77 -0.20 -6.18 2.62
CA VAL A 77 0.68 -5.71 1.57
C VAL A 77 2.08 -5.68 2.16
N ARG A 78 3.07 -6.20 1.46
CA ARG A 78 4.44 -6.26 1.96
C ARG A 78 5.42 -5.72 0.96
N ASN A 79 6.61 -5.40 1.46
CA ASN A 79 7.77 -5.03 0.67
C ASN A 79 7.48 -3.87 -0.30
N ILE A 80 6.76 -2.89 0.21
CA ILE A 80 6.52 -1.64 -0.49
C ILE A 80 7.82 -0.87 -0.51
N LEU A 81 8.27 -0.55 -1.71
CA LEU A 81 9.47 0.24 -1.97
C LEU A 81 9.05 1.53 -2.66
N HIS A 82 9.87 2.56 -2.46
CA HIS A 82 9.76 3.78 -3.23
C HIS A 82 11.15 4.21 -3.73
N VAL A 83 11.16 5.07 -4.74
CA VAL A 83 12.38 5.65 -5.27
C VAL A 83 12.69 6.95 -4.53
N ASP A 84 13.88 7.02 -3.93
CA ASP A 84 14.35 8.23 -3.28
C ASP A 84 14.94 9.25 -4.27
N LYS A 85 15.36 10.41 -3.75
CA LYS A 85 16.00 11.45 -4.56
C LYS A 85 17.29 10.97 -5.25
N GLY A 86 17.99 10.01 -4.66
CA GLY A 86 19.20 9.38 -5.19
C GLY A 86 18.94 8.31 -6.25
N ARG A 87 17.67 8.02 -6.57
CA ARG A 87 17.24 6.94 -7.48
C ARG A 87 17.46 5.54 -6.94
N HIS A 88 17.48 5.40 -5.63
CA HIS A 88 17.56 4.10 -4.99
C HIS A 88 16.16 3.63 -4.61
N LEU A 89 15.91 2.34 -4.80
CA LEU A 89 14.76 1.68 -4.21
C LEU A 89 15.02 1.53 -2.71
N VAL A 90 14.15 2.14 -1.91
CA VAL A 90 14.31 2.19 -0.46
C VAL A 90 13.00 1.81 0.25
N LEU A 91 13.16 1.14 1.39
CA LEU A 91 12.06 0.82 2.27
C LEU A 91 11.56 2.08 2.98
N PRO A 92 10.23 2.25 3.15
CA PRO A 92 9.68 3.27 4.01
C PRO A 92 10.25 3.14 5.44
N LEU A 93 10.71 4.26 5.99
CA LEU A 93 11.14 4.29 7.39
C LEU A 93 9.92 4.10 8.30
N PHE A 94 9.97 3.10 9.18
CA PHE A 94 8.89 2.78 10.12
C PHE A 94 8.41 3.97 10.95
N ILE A 95 9.34 4.80 11.41
CA ILE A 95 9.04 6.00 12.20
C ILE A 95 8.28 7.07 11.42
N LYS A 96 8.33 7.03 10.08
CA LYS A 96 7.64 7.96 9.18
C LYS A 96 6.31 7.43 8.66
N LEU A 97 5.93 6.20 9.00
CA LEU A 97 4.64 5.65 8.61
C LEU A 97 3.53 6.26 9.47
N ASP A 98 2.45 6.67 8.81
CA ASP A 98 1.20 7.12 9.43
C ASP A 98 0.08 6.15 9.00
N THR A 99 -0.61 5.57 9.98
CA THR A 99 -1.66 4.57 9.75
C THR A 99 -3.02 5.22 9.93
N ARG A 100 -3.88 5.13 8.92
CA ARG A 100 -5.22 5.76 8.94
C ARG A 100 -6.32 4.77 8.63
N TYR A 101 -7.40 4.87 9.38
CA TYR A 101 -8.63 4.11 9.20
C TYR A 101 -9.83 4.99 9.56
N SER A 102 -10.98 4.71 8.93
CA SER A 102 -12.21 5.49 9.16
C SER A 102 -12.96 5.05 10.41
N ASN A 103 -12.94 3.75 10.74
CA ASN A 103 -13.59 3.19 11.91
C ASN A 103 -12.71 2.08 12.51
N TYR A 104 -12.30 2.21 13.77
CA TYR A 104 -11.44 1.21 14.42
C TYR A 104 -12.13 -0.13 14.69
N ALA A 105 -13.46 -0.17 14.79
CA ALA A 105 -14.17 -1.43 14.96
C ALA A 105 -14.22 -2.24 13.65
N CYS A 106 -14.08 -1.56 12.50
CA CYS A 106 -14.31 -2.16 11.18
C CYS A 106 -13.06 -2.18 10.28
N TYR A 107 -12.16 -1.18 10.37
CA TYR A 107 -10.96 -1.00 9.52
C TYR A 107 -9.60 -0.76 10.26
N ARG A 108 -9.36 -1.27 11.50
CA ARG A 108 -8.04 -1.53 12.11
C ARG A 108 -6.98 -1.88 11.08
N ILE A 109 -5.80 -1.41 11.39
CA ILE A 109 -4.56 -1.71 10.72
C ILE A 109 -3.62 -2.04 11.86
N ASP A 110 -2.98 -3.20 11.82
CA ASP A 110 -1.91 -3.50 12.77
C ASP A 110 -0.56 -3.20 12.12
N ARG A 111 0.35 -2.65 12.93
CA ARG A 111 1.67 -2.30 12.42
C ARG A 111 2.53 -3.57 12.38
N LEU A 112 2.94 -3.90 11.16
CA LEU A 112 4.24 -4.44 10.77
C LEU A 112 4.98 -5.24 11.86
N MET A 113 4.87 -6.56 11.80
CA MET A 113 5.80 -7.45 12.50
C MET A 113 7.08 -7.59 11.67
N TYR A 114 8.25 -7.37 12.29
CA TYR A 114 9.55 -7.74 11.74
C TYR A 114 9.79 -9.21 12.06
N ASN A 115 9.69 -10.10 11.10
CA ASN A 115 9.89 -11.53 11.27
C ASN A 115 11.36 -11.96 11.08
N GLY A 116 12.32 -11.12 11.48
CA GLY A 116 13.75 -11.48 11.52
C GLY A 116 14.43 -11.63 10.15
N GLU A 117 13.68 -11.79 9.07
CA GLU A 117 14.17 -12.05 7.69
C GLU A 117 14.25 -10.79 6.80
N GLY A 118 14.10 -9.59 7.37
CA GLY A 118 14.27 -8.33 6.63
C GLY A 118 13.08 -7.91 5.74
N SER A 119 11.92 -8.54 5.90
CA SER A 119 10.68 -8.18 5.16
C SER A 119 9.80 -7.21 5.97
N ASN A 120 9.26 -6.18 5.31
CA ASN A 120 8.36 -5.19 5.91
C ASN A 120 6.91 -5.43 5.44
N TYR A 121 5.97 -5.69 6.36
CA TYR A 121 4.56 -6.00 6.06
C TYR A 121 3.60 -4.92 6.56
N LEU A 122 2.92 -4.20 5.69
CA LEU A 122 1.70 -3.50 6.10
C LEU A 122 0.55 -4.52 6.15
N LEU A 123 0.15 -4.94 7.35
CA LEU A 123 -1.05 -5.73 7.55
C LEU A 123 -2.27 -4.83 7.32
N LEU A 124 -3.06 -5.15 6.29
CA LEU A 124 -4.28 -4.42 5.94
C LEU A 124 -5.46 -5.26 6.39
N TRP A 125 -6.40 -4.68 7.14
CA TRP A 125 -7.53 -5.43 7.69
C TRP A 125 -8.88 -4.76 7.51
N TRP A 126 -9.95 -5.58 7.56
CA TRP A 126 -11.27 -5.18 8.04
C TRP A 126 -12.18 -6.35 8.52
N THR A 127 -13.26 -6.05 9.28
CA THR A 127 -14.40 -6.94 9.62
C THR A 127 -15.79 -6.28 9.55
N TRP A 128 -16.83 -7.13 9.52
CA TRP A 128 -18.28 -6.84 9.44
C TRP A 128 -18.93 -6.23 10.71
N ARG A 129 -20.09 -5.58 10.47
CA ARG A 129 -21.08 -4.88 11.35
C ARG A 129 -20.87 -3.39 11.63
N VAL A 130 -21.66 -2.56 10.95
CA VAL A 130 -22.57 -1.60 11.59
C VAL A 130 -23.99 -2.00 11.20
#